data_AF-A0A0T6ZYQ7-F1
#
_entry.id   AF-A0A0T6ZYQ7-F1
#
_cell.length_a   1.000
_cell.length_b   1.000
_cell.length_c   1.000
_cell.angle_alpha   90.00
_cell.angle_beta   90.00
_cell.angle_gamma   90.00
#
_symmetry.space_group_name_H-M   'P 1'
#
loop_
_entity.id
_entity.type
_entity.pdbx_description
1 polymer ?
#
loop_
_entity_poly.entity_id
_entity_poly.type
_entity_poly.pdbx_seq_one_letter_code
_entity_poly.pdbx_strand_id
1 'polypeptide(L)'
;HNHGSRDFKIVCQYIDMAVALGLPYVLIDAEWDEMGNGGTIGDALDYARKQGVKVLIWYNSSTAWLGKDGAPGPHFRLNAPERREREFAWLEQQGVAGVKIDFFAGDKQETMQYCIDLLEAAARHHLMVNFHGATLPRGWQRTYPNLLSTEAVYGAEWYNNSPVLTDKAAAHNATLPFTRGIVGSMDYTPCTFSDSQHPHITTHAHELALAVLFESGLLHWADRPESYLTQPKQVKQLIGSLPTTWDETRLLAGYPGEQVVMARRKGRDWYVAGINGTNKRVTLEF
;
A
#
# COMPACT_ATOMS: atom_id res chain seq x y z
N HIS A 1 10.96 12.78 -7.35
CA HIS A 1 11.66 13.07 -6.07
C HIS A 1 10.76 12.61 -4.93
N ASN A 2 11.13 11.54 -4.22
CA ASN A 2 10.25 10.83 -3.28
C ASN A 2 10.66 11.11 -1.83
N HIS A 3 10.61 12.39 -1.44
CA HIS A 3 11.04 12.85 -0.11
C HIS A 3 9.91 13.63 0.59
N GLY A 4 8.67 13.21 0.38
CA GLY A 4 7.49 13.95 0.85
C GLY A 4 7.29 13.83 2.37
N SER A 5 7.65 12.69 2.98
CA SER A 5 7.35 12.41 4.37
C SER A 5 8.22 13.16 5.38
N ARG A 6 9.39 13.66 4.95
CA ARG A 6 10.20 14.60 5.75
C ARG A 6 9.67 16.03 5.71
N ASP A 7 8.62 16.30 4.93
CA ASP A 7 7.98 17.60 4.81
C ASP A 7 6.66 17.62 5.61
N PHE A 8 6.65 18.29 6.77
CA PHE A 8 5.49 18.41 7.64
C PHE A 8 4.25 18.97 6.91
N LYS A 9 4.44 19.98 6.04
CA LYS A 9 3.32 20.60 5.34
C LYS A 9 2.74 19.68 4.28
N ILE A 10 3.58 18.94 3.56
CA ILE A 10 3.11 17.91 2.62
C ILE A 10 2.35 16.83 3.37
N VAL A 11 2.87 16.34 4.51
CA VAL A 11 2.15 15.37 5.34
C VAL A 11 0.77 15.89 5.77
N CYS A 12 0.66 17.15 6.19
CA CYS A 12 -0.63 17.78 6.49
C CYS A 12 -1.58 17.80 5.28
N GLN A 13 -1.09 18.04 4.06
CA GLN A 13 -1.91 17.99 2.85
C GLN A 13 -2.49 16.59 2.58
N TYR A 14 -1.72 15.53 2.82
CA TYR A 14 -2.21 14.16 2.71
C TYR A 14 -3.23 13.81 3.81
N ILE A 15 -3.05 14.33 5.03
CA ILE A 15 -4.04 14.21 6.10
C ILE A 15 -5.34 14.93 5.72
N ASP A 16 -5.24 16.15 5.18
CA ASP A 16 -6.41 16.91 4.73
C ASP A 16 -7.13 16.22 3.56
N MET A 17 -6.38 15.60 2.64
CA MET A 17 -6.94 14.73 1.60
C MET A 17 -7.69 13.55 2.22
N ALA A 18 -7.12 12.87 3.21
CA ALA A 18 -7.77 11.75 3.89
C ALA A 18 -9.10 12.20 4.50
N VAL A 19 -9.15 13.35 5.17
CA VAL A 19 -10.41 13.95 5.67
C VAL A 19 -11.39 14.20 4.54
N ALA A 20 -10.96 14.87 3.47
CA ALA A 20 -11.82 15.26 2.35
C ALA A 20 -12.42 14.06 1.60
N LEU A 21 -11.70 12.93 1.58
CA LEU A 21 -12.13 11.68 0.93
C LEU A 21 -12.76 10.69 1.92
N GLY A 22 -12.80 10.98 3.22
CA GLY A 22 -13.33 10.08 4.24
C GLY A 22 -12.45 8.84 4.49
N LEU A 23 -11.15 8.94 4.23
CA LEU A 23 -10.19 7.86 4.41
C LEU A 23 -9.77 7.75 5.89
N PRO A 24 -9.77 6.54 6.48
CA PRO A 24 -9.49 6.37 7.91
C PRO A 24 -8.01 6.46 8.28
N TYR A 25 -7.11 6.32 7.31
CA TYR A 25 -5.67 6.26 7.53
C TYR A 25 -4.87 7.16 6.59
N VAL A 26 -3.70 7.58 7.05
CA VAL A 26 -2.60 8.10 6.22
C VAL A 26 -1.33 7.33 6.53
N LEU A 27 -0.52 7.06 5.51
CA LEU A 27 0.83 6.53 5.67
C LEU A 27 1.82 7.69 5.65
N ILE A 28 2.66 7.80 6.67
CA ILE A 28 3.86 8.62 6.64
C ILE A 28 5.01 7.69 6.30
N ASP A 29 5.46 7.76 5.05
CA ASP A 29 6.47 6.86 4.48
C ASP A 29 7.90 7.26 4.91
N ALA A 30 8.93 6.71 4.28
CA ALA A 30 10.33 6.84 4.67
C ALA A 30 10.81 8.29 4.84
N GLU A 31 11.88 8.46 5.65
CA GLU A 31 12.47 9.75 6.05
C GLU A 31 11.63 10.59 7.02
N TRP A 32 10.57 10.03 7.62
CA TRP A 32 9.79 10.75 8.63
C TRP A 32 10.62 11.14 9.87
N ASP A 33 11.69 10.39 10.17
CA ASP A 33 12.61 10.68 11.27
C ASP A 33 13.54 11.86 10.98
N GLU A 34 13.60 12.29 9.72
CA GLU A 34 14.32 13.48 9.26
C GLU A 34 13.39 14.69 9.08
N MET A 35 12.12 14.59 9.48
CA MET A 35 11.16 15.69 9.37
C MET A 35 11.67 16.92 10.13
N GLY A 36 11.90 18.02 9.40
CA GLY A 36 12.59 19.19 9.95
C GLY A 36 12.13 20.55 9.41
N ASN A 37 11.11 20.59 8.56
CA ASN A 37 10.73 21.81 7.82
C ASN A 37 9.46 22.49 8.40
N GLY A 38 9.47 22.78 9.70
CA GLY A 38 8.38 23.51 10.38
C GLY A 38 7.41 22.64 11.15
N GLY A 39 7.79 21.39 11.43
CA GLY A 39 7.14 20.47 12.36
C GLY A 39 8.00 19.24 12.58
N THR A 40 7.62 18.43 13.55
CA THR A 40 8.20 17.12 13.88
C THR A 40 7.21 16.01 13.58
N ILE A 41 7.65 14.76 13.62
CA ILE A 41 6.73 13.61 13.56
C ILE A 41 5.65 13.69 14.66
N GLY A 42 5.99 14.17 15.86
CA GLY A 42 5.01 14.37 16.93
C GLY A 42 3.91 15.36 16.55
N ASP A 43 4.29 16.47 15.91
CA ASP A 43 3.33 17.47 15.42
C ASP A 43 2.43 16.90 14.33
N ALA A 44 2.96 16.04 13.43
CA ALA A 44 2.19 15.38 12.39
C ALA A 44 1.18 14.38 12.96
N LEU A 45 1.60 13.57 13.94
CA LEU A 45 0.73 12.64 14.66
C LEU A 45 -0.38 13.38 15.41
N ASP A 46 -0.04 14.50 16.06
CA ASP A 46 -1.01 15.35 16.74
C ASP A 46 -2.00 15.99 15.77
N TYR A 47 -1.54 16.44 14.61
CA TYR A 47 -2.40 17.00 13.56
C TYR A 47 -3.40 15.96 13.04
N ALA A 48 -2.91 14.76 12.67
CA ALA A 48 -3.76 13.65 12.22
C ALA A 48 -4.81 13.28 13.27
N ARG A 49 -4.41 13.19 14.55
CA ARG A 49 -5.31 12.87 15.66
C ARG A 49 -6.42 13.90 15.83
N LYS A 50 -6.11 15.20 15.73
CA LYS A 50 -7.12 16.28 15.80
C LYS A 50 -8.15 16.20 14.68
N GLN A 51 -7.74 15.69 13.52
CA GLN A 51 -8.60 15.49 12.35
C GLN A 51 -9.33 14.14 12.36
N GLY A 52 -9.06 13.26 13.34
CA GLY A 52 -9.65 11.93 13.42
C GLY A 52 -9.09 10.91 12.41
N VAL A 53 -7.94 11.20 11.80
CA VAL A 53 -7.25 10.30 10.86
C VAL A 53 -6.17 9.52 11.62
N LYS A 54 -6.14 8.20 11.46
CA LYS A 54 -5.11 7.35 12.07
C LYS A 54 -3.86 7.29 11.18
N VAL A 55 -2.70 7.09 11.79
CA VAL A 55 -1.42 7.08 11.07
C VAL A 55 -0.84 5.67 11.00
N LEU A 56 -0.26 5.33 9.84
CA LEU A 56 0.69 4.24 9.65
C LEU A 56 2.08 4.85 9.48
N ILE A 57 3.11 4.23 10.05
CA ILE A 57 4.49 4.72 9.95
C ILE A 57 5.38 3.71 9.24
N TRP A 58 6.23 4.19 8.34
CA TRP A 58 7.21 3.35 7.64
C TRP A 58 8.49 3.10 8.44
N TYR A 59 9.09 1.93 8.30
CA TYR A 59 10.37 1.57 8.87
C TYR A 59 11.22 0.75 7.90
N ASN A 60 12.53 1.00 7.92
CA ASN A 60 13.49 0.13 7.24
C ASN A 60 13.77 -1.10 8.11
N SER A 61 13.59 -2.31 7.58
CA SER A 61 13.90 -3.55 8.31
C SER A 61 15.39 -3.64 8.69
N SER A 62 16.24 -2.91 7.97
CA SER A 62 17.70 -2.83 8.13
C SER A 62 18.39 -4.17 8.01
N THR A 63 17.84 -5.05 7.17
CA THR A 63 18.47 -6.31 6.80
C THR A 63 19.04 -6.28 5.39
N ALA A 64 18.54 -5.39 4.52
CA ALA A 64 19.05 -5.16 3.16
C ALA A 64 19.04 -3.67 2.78
N TRP A 65 19.69 -3.35 1.66
CA TRP A 65 19.72 -2.02 1.02
C TRP A 65 20.13 -0.84 1.92
N LEU A 66 21.14 -1.03 2.77
CA LEU A 66 21.67 -0.02 3.71
C LEU A 66 22.89 0.79 3.20
N GLY A 67 23.25 0.63 1.92
CA GLY A 67 24.42 1.30 1.36
C GLY A 67 24.30 2.83 1.31
N LYS A 68 25.36 3.50 0.86
CA LYS A 68 25.34 4.97 0.64
C LYS A 68 24.24 5.40 -0.34
N ASP A 69 23.98 4.57 -1.34
CA ASP A 69 22.89 4.72 -2.30
C ASP A 69 21.69 3.81 -1.94
N GLY A 70 21.59 3.51 -0.63
CA GLY A 70 20.60 2.64 -0.02
C GLY A 70 19.28 3.34 0.27
N ALA A 71 18.34 2.56 0.80
CA ALA A 71 17.08 3.09 1.25
C ALA A 71 17.21 4.04 2.45
N PRO A 72 16.35 5.06 2.53
CA PRO A 72 16.31 5.99 3.65
C PRO A 72 15.96 5.34 5.00
N GLY A 73 16.10 6.18 6.04
CA GLY A 73 15.80 5.86 7.43
C GLY A 73 14.31 5.94 7.79
N PRO A 74 13.96 5.52 9.02
CA PRO A 74 14.90 5.22 10.10
C PRO A 74 15.51 3.81 10.02
N HIS A 75 16.82 3.70 10.30
CA HIS A 75 17.53 2.42 10.34
C HIS A 75 17.65 1.85 11.76
N PHE A 76 17.76 0.53 11.86
CA PHE A 76 18.05 -0.25 13.06
C PHE A 76 17.08 -0.09 14.25
N ARG A 77 15.88 0.47 14.01
CA ARG A 77 14.84 0.66 15.04
C ARG A 77 14.23 -0.66 15.51
N LEU A 78 14.12 -1.63 14.61
CA LEU A 78 13.32 -2.85 14.84
C LEU A 78 14.15 -4.14 14.99
N ASN A 79 15.47 -4.09 14.81
CA ASN A 79 16.31 -5.29 14.69
C ASN A 79 16.58 -5.99 16.03
N ALA A 80 16.87 -5.24 17.09
CA ALA A 80 17.05 -5.83 18.42
C ALA A 80 15.68 -5.97 19.10
N PRO A 81 15.37 -7.10 19.74
CA PRO A 81 14.08 -7.31 20.40
C PRO A 81 13.68 -6.17 21.33
N GLU A 82 14.61 -5.69 22.17
CA GLU A 82 14.33 -4.63 23.16
C GLU A 82 14.11 -3.26 22.51
N ARG A 83 14.77 -3.00 21.37
CA ARG A 83 14.54 -1.78 20.59
C ARG A 83 13.18 -1.81 19.91
N ARG A 84 12.83 -2.95 19.30
CA ARG A 84 11.52 -3.17 18.68
C ARG A 84 10.37 -3.01 19.66
N GLU A 85 10.43 -3.65 20.84
CA GLU A 85 9.40 -3.52 21.87
C GLU A 85 9.26 -2.06 22.32
N ARG A 86 10.37 -1.36 22.54
CA ARG A 86 10.34 0.06 22.94
C ARG A 86 9.71 0.94 21.85
N GLU A 87 10.09 0.72 20.60
CA GLU A 87 9.58 1.49 19.47
C GLU A 87 8.08 1.24 19.28
N PHE A 88 7.63 -0.02 19.31
CA PHE A 88 6.22 -0.37 19.16
C PHE A 88 5.36 0.09 20.34
N ALA A 89 5.87 0.03 21.58
CA ALA A 89 5.20 0.62 22.74
C ALA A 89 5.04 2.14 22.61
N TRP A 90 6.05 2.84 22.06
CA TRP A 90 5.94 4.26 21.78
C TRP A 90 4.89 4.55 20.71
N LEU A 91 4.87 3.79 19.61
CA LEU A 91 3.86 3.93 18.55
C LEU A 91 2.44 3.74 19.07
N GLU A 92 2.21 2.70 19.88
CA GLU A 92 0.94 2.45 20.55
C GLU A 92 0.53 3.62 21.44
N GLN A 93 1.45 4.15 22.25
CA GLN A 93 1.22 5.32 23.11
C GLN A 93 0.84 6.56 22.28
N GLN A 94 1.43 6.75 21.10
CA GLN A 94 1.09 7.86 20.20
C GLN A 94 -0.24 7.64 19.45
N GLY A 95 -0.83 6.44 19.51
CA GLY A 95 -2.05 6.08 18.80
C GLY A 95 -1.83 5.78 17.31
N VAL A 96 -0.60 5.41 16.93
CA VAL A 96 -0.30 4.90 15.58
C VAL A 96 -1.03 3.57 15.37
N ALA A 97 -1.62 3.39 14.19
CA ALA A 97 -2.46 2.23 13.87
C ALA A 97 -1.67 1.04 13.33
N GLY A 98 -0.44 1.25 12.87
CA GLY A 98 0.37 0.20 12.28
C GLY A 98 1.64 0.68 11.62
N VAL A 99 2.38 -0.27 11.07
CA VAL A 99 3.70 -0.08 10.50
C VAL A 99 3.80 -0.68 9.09
N LYS A 100 4.47 0.04 8.19
CA LYS A 100 4.95 -0.49 6.91
C LYS A 100 6.44 -0.77 7.07
N ILE A 101 6.89 -2.01 6.90
CA ILE A 101 8.29 -2.39 7.13
C ILE A 101 8.89 -2.92 5.83
N ASP A 102 10.08 -2.44 5.48
CA ASP A 102 10.62 -2.58 4.13
C ASP A 102 12.04 -3.20 4.07
N PHE A 103 12.44 -3.64 2.87
CA PHE A 103 13.80 -4.04 2.50
C PHE A 103 14.38 -5.22 3.30
N PHE A 104 13.77 -6.39 3.14
CA PHE A 104 14.20 -7.63 3.78
C PHE A 104 15.30 -8.37 3.01
N ALA A 105 16.19 -9.06 3.73
CA ALA A 105 17.29 -9.85 3.16
C ALA A 105 16.85 -11.21 2.59
N GLY A 106 15.90 -11.22 1.67
CA GLY A 106 15.44 -12.42 0.96
C GLY A 106 14.78 -13.49 1.86
N ASP A 107 14.86 -14.75 1.44
CA ASP A 107 14.00 -15.84 1.94
C ASP A 107 14.70 -16.81 2.90
N LYS A 108 15.84 -16.40 3.49
CA LYS A 108 16.54 -17.25 4.47
C LYS A 108 15.70 -17.42 5.74
N GLN A 109 15.91 -18.53 6.45
CA GLN A 109 15.20 -18.83 7.69
C GLN A 109 15.30 -17.70 8.72
N GLU A 110 16.46 -17.06 8.84
CA GLU A 110 16.68 -15.91 9.73
C GLU A 110 15.74 -14.74 9.40
N THR A 111 15.55 -14.42 8.11
CA THR A 111 14.63 -13.37 7.67
C THR A 111 13.18 -13.76 7.94
N MET A 112 12.82 -15.04 7.76
CA MET A 112 11.47 -15.52 8.09
C MET A 112 11.17 -15.45 9.59
N GLN A 113 12.14 -15.82 10.42
CA GLN A 113 12.02 -15.68 11.87
C GLN A 113 11.87 -14.20 12.26
N TYR A 114 12.66 -13.31 11.65
CA TYR A 114 12.55 -11.88 11.90
C TYR A 114 11.17 -11.31 11.51
N CYS A 115 10.60 -11.71 10.37
CA CYS A 115 9.23 -11.33 9.99
C CYS A 115 8.21 -11.80 11.04
N ILE A 116 8.31 -13.04 11.51
CA ILE A 116 7.41 -13.58 12.55
C ILE A 116 7.54 -12.77 13.84
N ASP A 117 8.77 -12.50 14.28
CA ASP A 117 9.01 -11.74 15.50
C ASP A 117 8.45 -10.31 15.40
N LEU A 118 8.52 -9.67 14.21
CA LEU A 118 7.91 -8.37 13.96
C LEU A 118 6.38 -8.43 14.06
N LEU A 119 5.76 -9.46 13.49
CA LEU A 119 4.31 -9.66 13.55
C LEU A 119 3.82 -9.88 14.97
N GLU A 120 4.50 -10.73 15.75
CA GLU A 120 4.14 -11.01 17.14
C GLU A 120 4.34 -9.81 18.05
N ALA A 121 5.44 -9.06 17.88
CA ALA A 121 5.66 -7.83 18.62
C ALA A 121 4.61 -6.76 18.28
N ALA A 122 4.33 -6.56 16.99
CA ALA A 122 3.30 -5.62 16.56
C ALA A 122 1.92 -5.99 17.12
N ALA A 123 1.58 -7.29 17.14
CA ALA A 123 0.32 -7.78 17.71
C ALA A 123 0.18 -7.47 19.20
N ARG A 124 1.26 -7.62 20.00
CA ARG A 124 1.27 -7.25 21.43
C ARG A 124 0.97 -5.77 21.67
N HIS A 125 1.31 -4.92 20.71
CA HIS A 125 1.13 -3.47 20.74
C HIS A 125 -0.04 -2.97 19.88
N HIS A 126 -0.95 -3.87 19.47
CA HIS A 126 -2.15 -3.53 18.69
C HIS A 126 -1.85 -2.81 17.36
N LEU A 127 -0.69 -3.11 16.75
CA LEU A 127 -0.25 -2.53 15.48
C LEU A 127 -0.57 -3.47 14.31
N MET A 128 -1.17 -2.90 13.27
CA MET A 128 -1.24 -3.51 11.94
C MET A 128 0.15 -3.51 11.27
N VAL A 129 0.38 -4.46 10.38
CA VAL A 129 1.66 -4.63 9.67
C VAL A 129 1.42 -4.76 8.17
N ASN A 130 2.25 -4.07 7.41
CA ASN A 130 2.39 -4.19 5.96
C ASN A 130 3.86 -4.42 5.62
N PHE A 131 4.18 -5.48 4.87
CA PHE A 131 5.57 -5.75 4.48
C PHE A 131 5.85 -5.34 3.03
N HIS A 132 6.85 -4.50 2.83
CA HIS A 132 7.40 -4.15 1.51
C HIS A 132 8.83 -4.70 1.38
N GLY A 133 9.35 -4.78 0.14
CA GLY A 133 10.68 -5.33 -0.11
C GLY A 133 10.89 -6.70 0.52
N ALA A 134 9.81 -7.49 0.59
CA ALA A 134 9.71 -8.70 1.38
C ALA A 134 9.37 -9.92 0.52
N THR A 135 9.44 -11.09 1.15
CA THR A 135 9.03 -12.34 0.53
C THR A 135 7.52 -12.39 0.24
N LEU A 136 7.11 -13.35 -0.59
CA LEU A 136 5.72 -13.67 -0.85
C LEU A 136 5.00 -14.12 0.44
N PRO A 137 3.75 -13.66 0.71
CA PRO A 137 2.98 -14.16 1.85
C PRO A 137 2.63 -15.64 1.62
N ARG A 138 2.80 -16.47 2.65
CA ARG A 138 2.57 -17.93 2.59
C ARG A 138 1.42 -18.34 3.52
N GLY A 139 0.29 -17.63 3.42
CA GLY A 139 -0.87 -17.82 4.29
C GLY A 139 -0.72 -17.19 5.70
N TRP A 140 0.31 -16.36 5.90
CA TRP A 140 0.61 -15.71 7.18
C TRP A 140 -0.54 -14.87 7.71
N GLN A 141 -1.35 -14.25 6.84
CA GLN A 141 -2.54 -13.49 7.22
C GLN A 141 -3.57 -14.31 8.02
N ARG A 142 -3.59 -15.65 7.87
CA ARG A 142 -4.44 -16.53 8.68
C ARG A 142 -3.90 -16.70 10.10
N THR A 143 -2.59 -16.83 10.24
CA THR A 143 -1.92 -17.03 11.55
C THR A 143 -1.78 -15.70 12.30
N TYR A 144 -1.45 -14.63 11.57
CA TYR A 144 -1.19 -13.29 12.06
C TYR A 144 -2.17 -12.32 11.36
N PRO A 145 -3.40 -12.16 11.88
CA PRO A 145 -4.40 -11.29 11.26
C PRO A 145 -4.02 -9.80 11.30
N ASN A 146 -3.00 -9.43 12.07
CA ASN A 146 -2.40 -8.10 12.03
C ASN A 146 -1.43 -7.92 10.86
N LEU A 147 -1.16 -8.93 10.01
CA LEU A 147 -0.54 -8.74 8.70
C LEU A 147 -1.64 -8.42 7.67
N LEU A 148 -1.76 -7.15 7.30
CA LEU A 148 -2.87 -6.67 6.46
C LEU A 148 -2.55 -6.77 4.97
N SER A 149 -1.28 -6.61 4.61
CA SER A 149 -0.84 -6.76 3.23
C SER A 149 0.66 -6.97 3.13
N THR A 150 1.09 -7.33 1.92
CA THR A 150 2.49 -7.42 1.53
C THR A 150 2.63 -6.90 0.11
N GLU A 151 3.76 -6.28 -0.23
CA GLU A 151 4.08 -5.89 -1.60
C GLU A 151 4.35 -7.16 -2.43
N ALA A 152 5.60 -7.64 -2.44
CA ALA A 152 6.05 -8.83 -3.19
C ALA A 152 5.54 -8.82 -4.65
N VAL A 153 5.54 -7.65 -5.28
CA VAL A 153 5.03 -7.40 -6.62
C VAL A 153 5.76 -6.20 -7.23
N TYR A 154 5.87 -6.15 -8.56
CA TYR A 154 6.13 -4.88 -9.25
C TYR A 154 4.87 -3.99 -9.12
N GLY A 155 4.83 -3.18 -8.06
CA GLY A 155 3.71 -2.28 -7.76
C GLY A 155 3.74 -0.98 -8.56
N ALA A 156 2.79 -0.08 -8.28
CA ALA A 156 2.69 1.21 -8.95
C ALA A 156 3.92 2.13 -8.74
N GLU A 157 4.74 1.88 -7.71
CA GLU A 157 6.04 2.56 -7.56
C GLU A 157 6.97 2.36 -8.77
N TRP A 158 6.75 1.32 -9.59
CA TRP A 158 7.49 1.14 -10.83
C TRP A 158 7.03 2.05 -11.97
N TYR A 159 5.96 2.85 -11.82
CA TYR A 159 5.76 4.02 -12.69
C TYR A 159 6.74 5.17 -12.37
N ASN A 160 7.38 5.10 -11.21
CA ASN A 160 8.37 6.08 -10.75
C ASN A 160 9.81 5.57 -10.92
N ASN A 161 10.09 4.32 -10.55
CA ASN A 161 11.47 3.84 -10.42
C ASN A 161 12.16 3.52 -11.76
N SER A 162 11.39 3.12 -12.77
CA SER A 162 11.91 2.72 -14.10
C SER A 162 10.79 2.76 -15.14
N PRO A 163 11.07 2.94 -16.44
CA PRO A 163 10.03 2.96 -17.47
C PRO A 163 9.37 1.58 -17.73
N VAL A 164 9.71 0.54 -16.96
CA VAL A 164 9.25 -0.84 -17.21
C VAL A 164 7.73 -0.98 -17.26
N LEU A 165 6.99 -0.25 -16.41
CA LEU A 165 5.53 -0.31 -16.39
C LEU A 165 4.85 0.56 -17.44
N THR A 166 5.55 1.52 -18.07
CA THR A 166 4.95 2.38 -19.10
C THR A 166 4.26 1.54 -20.18
N ASP A 167 4.97 0.58 -20.78
CA ASP A 167 4.39 -0.25 -21.85
C ASP A 167 3.86 -1.61 -21.38
N LYS A 168 4.13 -2.00 -20.13
CA LYS A 168 3.82 -3.35 -19.62
C LYS A 168 2.73 -3.37 -18.57
N ALA A 169 2.31 -2.24 -18.03
CA ALA A 169 1.33 -2.16 -16.95
C ALA A 169 0.04 -2.91 -17.26
N ALA A 170 -0.53 -2.75 -18.45
CA ALA A 170 -1.80 -3.40 -18.79
C ALA A 170 -1.72 -4.94 -18.68
N ALA A 171 -0.74 -5.56 -19.36
CA ALA A 171 -0.55 -7.00 -19.34
C ALA A 171 -0.09 -7.50 -17.96
N HIS A 172 0.80 -6.77 -17.29
CA HIS A 172 1.22 -7.06 -15.92
C HIS A 172 0.02 -7.11 -14.98
N ASN A 173 -0.80 -6.05 -14.97
CA ASN A 173 -1.98 -5.93 -14.13
C ASN A 173 -3.02 -7.01 -14.43
N ALA A 174 -3.17 -7.41 -15.71
CA ALA A 174 -4.04 -8.53 -16.11
C ALA A 174 -3.46 -9.92 -15.76
N THR A 175 -2.19 -10.02 -15.37
CA THR A 175 -1.55 -11.28 -14.94
C THR A 175 -1.65 -11.50 -13.43
N LEU A 176 -1.57 -10.43 -12.65
CA LEU A 176 -1.50 -10.48 -11.18
C LEU A 176 -2.67 -11.25 -10.51
N PRO A 177 -3.94 -11.10 -10.92
CA PRO A 177 -5.06 -11.82 -10.30
C PRO A 177 -5.00 -13.34 -10.47
N PHE A 178 -4.20 -13.83 -11.42
CA PHE A 178 -4.02 -15.26 -11.70
C PHE A 178 -2.73 -15.83 -11.10
N THR A 179 -1.91 -14.98 -10.48
CA THR A 179 -0.58 -15.35 -10.00
C THR A 179 -0.37 -14.82 -8.58
N ARG A 180 0.27 -13.66 -8.43
CA ARG A 180 0.59 -13.03 -7.14
C ARG A 180 -0.65 -12.76 -6.28
N GLY A 181 -1.77 -12.37 -6.90
CA GLY A 181 -3.01 -12.04 -6.20
C GLY A 181 -3.77 -13.25 -5.63
N ILE A 182 -3.43 -14.48 -6.06
CA ILE A 182 -4.09 -15.70 -5.55
C ILE A 182 -3.57 -16.08 -4.15
N VAL A 183 -2.28 -15.82 -3.88
CA VAL A 183 -1.62 -16.36 -2.69
C VAL A 183 -1.78 -15.48 -1.44
N GLY A 184 -2.31 -14.27 -1.58
CA GLY A 184 -2.64 -13.37 -0.47
C GLY A 184 -2.66 -11.90 -0.87
N SER A 185 -3.00 -11.05 0.10
CA SER A 185 -3.12 -9.61 -0.05
C SER A 185 -1.89 -8.98 -0.69
N MET A 186 -2.13 -8.04 -1.59
CA MET A 186 -1.13 -7.40 -2.45
C MET A 186 -1.24 -5.90 -2.37
N ASP A 187 -0.28 -5.26 -1.69
CA ASP A 187 -0.18 -3.81 -1.61
C ASP A 187 0.46 -3.26 -2.89
N TYR A 188 -0.30 -3.32 -3.99
CA TYR A 188 0.13 -2.81 -5.30
C TYR A 188 0.16 -1.28 -5.35
N THR A 189 -0.58 -0.62 -4.46
CA THR A 189 -0.77 0.85 -4.42
C THR A 189 -1.44 1.40 -5.69
N PRO A 190 -2.68 0.99 -6.04
CA PRO A 190 -3.32 1.32 -7.31
C PRO A 190 -3.80 2.79 -7.39
N CYS A 191 -4.45 3.13 -8.51
CA CYS A 191 -5.15 4.39 -8.75
C CYS A 191 -4.23 5.59 -8.98
N THR A 192 -3.17 5.39 -9.75
CA THR A 192 -2.27 6.47 -10.18
C THR A 192 -2.85 7.21 -11.40
N PHE A 193 -3.64 8.26 -11.18
CA PHE A 193 -4.25 9.04 -12.28
C PHE A 193 -3.29 9.97 -13.01
N SER A 194 -2.19 10.33 -12.35
CA SER A 194 -1.17 11.22 -12.89
C SER A 194 0.15 10.50 -13.15
N ASP A 195 0.92 11.03 -14.11
CA ASP A 195 2.29 10.57 -14.32
C ASP A 195 3.15 10.89 -13.09
N SER A 196 3.99 9.92 -12.72
CA SER A 196 5.06 10.13 -11.74
C SER A 196 6.34 10.59 -12.45
N GLN A 197 7.35 9.73 -12.59
CA GLN A 197 8.58 10.05 -13.36
C GLN A 197 8.55 9.49 -14.79
N HIS A 198 7.74 8.47 -15.04
CA HIS A 198 7.56 7.88 -16.36
C HIS A 198 6.10 7.95 -16.81
N PRO A 199 5.82 7.98 -18.12
CA PRO A 199 4.46 8.02 -18.63
C PRO A 199 3.64 6.82 -18.18
N HIS A 200 2.39 7.08 -17.85
CA HIS A 200 1.41 6.10 -17.48
C HIS A 200 0.30 6.03 -18.54
N ILE A 201 0.30 4.95 -19.32
CA ILE A 201 -0.59 4.84 -20.50
C ILE A 201 -1.91 4.10 -20.22
N THR A 202 -2.08 3.52 -19.03
CA THR A 202 -3.38 2.91 -18.69
C THR A 202 -4.41 4.01 -18.45
N THR A 203 -5.69 3.68 -18.68
CA THR A 203 -6.75 4.68 -18.51
C THR A 203 -7.11 4.87 -17.04
N HIS A 204 -7.70 6.01 -16.68
CA HIS A 204 -8.23 6.21 -15.32
C HIS A 204 -9.24 5.13 -14.91
N ALA A 205 -10.00 4.58 -15.85
CA ALA A 205 -10.90 3.46 -15.59
C ALA A 205 -10.17 2.15 -15.29
N HIS A 206 -9.04 1.90 -15.97
CA HIS A 206 -8.15 0.77 -15.68
C HIS A 206 -7.64 0.85 -14.24
N GLU A 207 -7.12 2.02 -13.88
CA GLU A 207 -6.58 2.29 -12.56
C GLU A 207 -7.61 2.17 -11.44
N LEU A 208 -8.82 2.69 -11.63
CA LEU A 208 -9.93 2.49 -10.70
C LEU A 208 -10.32 1.02 -10.55
N ALA A 209 -10.30 0.26 -11.63
CA ALA A 209 -10.62 -1.17 -11.59
C ALA A 209 -9.60 -1.95 -10.75
N LEU A 210 -8.33 -1.53 -10.71
CA LEU A 210 -7.29 -2.21 -9.92
C LEU A 210 -7.63 -2.26 -8.42
N ALA A 211 -8.27 -1.22 -7.88
CA ALA A 211 -8.67 -1.17 -6.46
C ALA A 211 -9.71 -2.24 -6.08
N VAL A 212 -10.41 -2.81 -7.07
CA VAL A 212 -11.35 -3.93 -6.88
C VAL A 212 -10.69 -5.26 -7.27
N LEU A 213 -9.89 -5.28 -8.32
CA LEU A 213 -9.23 -6.50 -8.80
C LEU A 213 -8.17 -7.02 -7.82
N PHE A 214 -7.38 -6.11 -7.27
CA PHE A 214 -6.27 -6.43 -6.36
C PHE A 214 -6.76 -6.41 -4.93
N GLU A 215 -6.83 -7.60 -4.32
CA GLU A 215 -7.19 -7.73 -2.92
C GLU A 215 -6.04 -7.21 -2.04
N SER A 216 -6.38 -6.32 -1.11
CA SER A 216 -5.47 -5.88 -0.07
C SER A 216 -6.27 -5.51 1.17
N GLY A 217 -5.97 -6.14 2.31
CA GLY A 217 -6.58 -5.78 3.60
C GLY A 217 -6.27 -4.34 4.02
N LEU A 218 -5.21 -3.76 3.47
CA LEU A 218 -4.84 -2.35 3.57
C LEU A 218 -4.57 -1.77 2.17
N LEU A 219 -5.45 -0.88 1.70
CA LEU A 219 -5.37 -0.28 0.37
C LEU A 219 -4.74 1.12 0.44
N HIS A 220 -3.60 1.32 -0.21
CA HIS A 220 -2.99 2.64 -0.36
C HIS A 220 -3.37 3.29 -1.69
N TRP A 221 -3.74 4.57 -1.62
CA TRP A 221 -3.97 5.43 -2.78
C TRP A 221 -2.67 6.17 -3.11
N ALA A 222 -2.03 5.83 -4.24
CA ALA A 222 -0.61 6.13 -4.49
C ALA A 222 -0.30 7.50 -5.13
N ASP A 223 -1.31 8.33 -5.39
CA ASP A 223 -1.15 9.57 -6.14
C ASP A 223 -1.12 10.79 -5.19
N ARG A 224 -0.79 11.97 -5.75
CA ARG A 224 -0.76 13.23 -5.00
C ARG A 224 -2.18 13.76 -4.70
N PRO A 225 -2.36 14.55 -3.62
CA PRO A 225 -3.66 15.10 -3.24
C PRO A 225 -4.39 15.82 -4.36
N GLU A 226 -3.68 16.62 -5.17
CA GLU A 226 -4.28 17.38 -6.26
C GLU A 226 -4.90 16.46 -7.33
N SER A 227 -4.28 15.30 -7.56
CA SER A 227 -4.74 14.33 -8.54
C SER A 227 -6.09 13.72 -8.12
N TYR A 228 -6.26 13.42 -6.84
CA TYR A 228 -7.51 12.88 -6.30
C TYR A 228 -8.60 13.93 -6.11
N LEU A 229 -8.25 15.12 -5.60
CA LEU A 229 -9.24 16.15 -5.25
C LEU A 229 -9.92 16.75 -6.50
N THR A 230 -9.25 16.69 -7.66
CA THR A 230 -9.79 17.13 -8.96
C THR A 230 -10.65 16.08 -9.66
N GLN A 231 -10.71 14.83 -9.17
CA GLN A 231 -11.53 13.79 -9.78
C GLN A 231 -13.03 14.08 -9.69
N PRO A 232 -13.85 13.52 -10.60
CA PRO A 232 -15.30 13.60 -10.53
C PRO A 232 -15.84 13.15 -9.16
N LYS A 233 -16.97 13.74 -8.74
CA LYS A 233 -17.59 13.45 -7.43
C LYS A 233 -17.81 11.95 -7.21
N GLN A 234 -18.22 11.23 -8.25
CA GLN A 234 -18.51 9.80 -8.21
C GLN A 234 -17.25 8.98 -7.94
N VAL A 235 -16.11 9.39 -8.51
CA VAL A 235 -14.81 8.75 -8.28
C VAL A 235 -14.36 8.96 -6.83
N LYS A 236 -14.47 10.20 -6.33
CA LYS A 236 -14.15 10.51 -4.92
C LYS A 236 -15.05 9.75 -3.95
N GLN A 237 -16.35 9.61 -4.26
CA GLN A 237 -17.28 8.81 -3.47
C GLN A 237 -16.88 7.33 -3.45
N LEU A 238 -16.52 6.76 -4.62
CA LEU A 238 -16.04 5.39 -4.70
C LEU A 238 -14.79 5.19 -3.83
N ILE A 239 -13.79 6.07 -3.95
CA ILE A 239 -12.55 6.02 -3.14
C ILE A 239 -12.86 6.02 -1.64
N GLY A 240 -13.75 6.91 -1.20
CA GLY A 240 -14.12 7.03 0.21
C GLY A 240 -14.98 5.89 0.77
N SER A 241 -15.70 5.16 -0.09
CA SER A 241 -16.64 4.11 0.35
C SER A 241 -16.22 2.69 -0.04
N LEU A 242 -15.14 2.51 -0.81
CA LEU A 242 -14.72 1.20 -1.30
C LEU A 242 -14.28 0.31 -0.13
N PRO A 243 -14.86 -0.89 0.05
CA PRO A 243 -14.42 -1.80 1.09
C PRO A 243 -13.07 -2.43 0.71
N THR A 244 -12.23 -2.71 1.72
CA THR A 244 -10.96 -3.44 1.55
C THR A 244 -11.07 -4.92 1.88
N THR A 245 -12.24 -5.37 2.35
CA THR A 245 -12.50 -6.78 2.67
C THR A 245 -13.72 -7.27 1.91
N TRP A 246 -13.73 -8.57 1.62
CA TRP A 246 -14.72 -9.18 0.73
C TRP A 246 -15.26 -10.45 1.35
N ASP A 247 -16.56 -10.65 1.25
CA ASP A 247 -17.23 -11.87 1.72
C ASP A 247 -17.20 -12.96 0.64
N GLU A 248 -17.11 -12.55 -0.63
CA GLU A 248 -17.13 -13.44 -1.78
C GLU A 248 -16.39 -12.82 -2.96
N THR A 249 -15.72 -13.66 -3.75
CA THR A 249 -15.02 -13.27 -4.97
C THR A 249 -15.37 -14.27 -6.07
N ARG A 250 -15.71 -13.77 -7.26
CA ARG A 250 -16.01 -14.56 -8.45
C ARG A 250 -15.21 -14.05 -9.63
N LEU A 251 -14.42 -14.93 -10.25
CA LEU A 251 -13.87 -14.68 -11.58
C LEU A 251 -15.00 -14.87 -12.58
N LEU A 252 -15.32 -13.82 -13.35
CA LEU A 252 -16.39 -13.86 -14.34
C LEU A 252 -15.84 -14.22 -15.73
N ALA A 253 -14.72 -13.62 -16.11
CA ALA A 253 -13.97 -13.94 -17.31
C ALA A 253 -12.49 -13.56 -17.14
N GLY A 254 -11.59 -14.19 -17.88
CA GLY A 254 -10.21 -13.74 -17.90
C GLY A 254 -9.21 -14.74 -18.45
N TYR A 255 -8.06 -14.22 -18.89
CA TYR A 255 -6.88 -15.00 -19.23
C TYR A 255 -5.62 -14.20 -18.83
N PRO A 256 -4.61 -14.82 -18.19
CA PRO A 256 -3.44 -14.11 -17.70
C PRO A 256 -2.75 -13.27 -18.77
N GLY A 257 -2.58 -11.98 -18.49
CA GLY A 257 -1.92 -11.03 -19.41
C GLY A 257 -2.83 -10.43 -20.48
N GLU A 258 -4.04 -10.99 -20.68
CA GLU A 258 -4.95 -10.52 -21.73
C GLU A 258 -6.14 -9.77 -21.15
N GLN A 259 -6.82 -10.32 -20.15
CA GLN A 259 -7.99 -9.70 -19.55
C GLN A 259 -8.34 -10.34 -18.20
N VAL A 260 -9.01 -9.57 -17.37
CA VAL A 260 -9.67 -10.08 -16.16
C VAL A 260 -10.96 -9.32 -15.95
N VAL A 261 -12.01 -10.04 -15.56
CA VAL A 261 -13.26 -9.51 -15.07
C VAL A 261 -13.60 -10.26 -13.79
N MET A 262 -13.76 -9.52 -12.71
CA MET A 262 -14.00 -10.08 -11.38
C MET A 262 -15.14 -9.33 -10.71
N ALA A 263 -15.97 -10.09 -9.99
CA ALA A 263 -16.96 -9.57 -9.07
C ALA A 263 -16.53 -9.86 -7.63
N ARG A 264 -16.60 -8.86 -6.76
CA ARG A 264 -16.42 -9.03 -5.31
C ARG A 264 -17.63 -8.51 -4.56
N ARG A 265 -18.03 -9.23 -3.51
CA ARG A 265 -19.19 -8.89 -2.69
C ARG A 265 -18.75 -8.45 -1.30
N LYS A 266 -19.38 -7.39 -0.78
CA LYS A 266 -19.35 -7.02 0.63
C LYS A 266 -20.77 -6.79 1.13
N GLY A 267 -21.23 -7.60 2.08
CA GLY A 267 -22.62 -7.62 2.50
C GLY A 267 -23.53 -7.96 1.32
N ARG A 268 -24.37 -7.01 0.90
CA ARG A 268 -25.27 -7.16 -0.25
C ARG A 268 -24.73 -6.50 -1.53
N ASP A 269 -23.67 -5.71 -1.43
CA ASP A 269 -23.18 -4.90 -2.52
C ASP A 269 -22.14 -5.66 -3.34
N TRP A 270 -22.30 -5.61 -4.66
CA TRP A 270 -21.39 -6.23 -5.63
C TRP A 270 -20.61 -5.16 -6.37
N TYR A 271 -19.31 -5.39 -6.50
CA TYR A 271 -18.37 -4.55 -7.21
C TYR A 271 -17.80 -5.37 -8.36
N VAL A 272 -18.03 -4.90 -9.59
CA VAL A 272 -17.54 -5.57 -10.80
C VAL A 272 -16.47 -4.69 -11.42
N ALA A 273 -15.31 -5.26 -11.66
CA ALA A 273 -14.19 -4.59 -12.29
C ALA A 273 -13.61 -5.47 -13.38
N GLY A 274 -13.14 -4.83 -14.45
CA GLY A 274 -12.43 -5.52 -15.49
C GLY A 274 -11.42 -4.62 -16.19
N ILE A 275 -10.33 -5.24 -16.63
CA ILE A 275 -9.26 -4.59 -17.37
C ILE A 275 -8.87 -5.43 -18.58
N ASN A 276 -8.39 -4.74 -19.61
CA ASN A 276 -7.81 -5.32 -20.81
C ASN A 276 -6.29 -5.13 -20.75
N GLY A 277 -5.56 -6.23 -20.81
CA GLY A 277 -4.10 -6.27 -20.79
C GLY A 277 -3.46 -6.07 -22.18
N THR A 278 -4.27 -5.98 -23.24
CA THR A 278 -3.81 -5.87 -24.62
C THR A 278 -4.12 -4.51 -25.24
N ASN A 279 -3.51 -4.23 -26.40
CA ASN A 279 -3.78 -3.03 -27.20
C ASN A 279 -4.95 -3.19 -28.19
N LYS A 280 -5.73 -4.28 -28.08
CA LYS A 280 -6.88 -4.54 -28.96
C LYS A 280 -8.17 -4.22 -28.22
N ARG A 281 -9.16 -3.65 -28.91
CA ARG A 281 -10.49 -3.50 -28.32
C ARG A 281 -11.11 -4.88 -28.13
N VAL A 282 -11.60 -5.15 -26.93
CA VAL A 282 -12.29 -6.40 -26.57
C VAL A 282 -13.71 -6.06 -26.09
N THR A 283 -14.67 -6.92 -26.41
CA THR A 283 -16.01 -6.90 -25.81
C THR A 283 -16.05 -8.03 -24.78
N LEU A 284 -16.46 -7.72 -23.56
CA LEU A 284 -16.51 -8.68 -22.48
C LEU A 284 -17.90 -9.34 -22.45
N GLU A 285 -17.94 -10.66 -22.44
CA GLU A 285 -19.15 -11.47 -22.24
C GLU A 285 -18.95 -12.32 -20.98
N PHE A 286 -19.78 -12.11 -19.95
CA PHE A 286 -19.68 -12.81 -18.67
C PHE A 286 -20.97 -12.76 -17.85
#